data_AF-A0A7V2G059-F1
#
_entry.id   AF-A0A7V2G059-F1
#
_cell.length_a   1.000
_cell.length_b   1.000
_cell.length_c   1.000
_cell.angle_alpha   90.00
_cell.angle_beta   90.00
_cell.angle_gamma   90.00
#
_symmetry.space_group_name_H-M   'P 1'
#
loop_
_entity.id
_entity.type
_entity.pdbx_description
1 polymer ?
#
loop_
_entity_poly.entity_id
_entity_poly.type
_entity_poly.pdbx_seq_one_letter_code
_entity_poly.pdbx_strand_id
1 'polypeptide(L)'
;MPYDDPDATDPMTLQGMVLETEDEEATREMAECFIEEYSRSGFEPGRVMSMFQSPEYVGPHLAYRTLGERVIRELIAAWAPMWAARGTVRLEKDAGTGAVRLPVLPS
;
A
#
# COMPACT_ATOMS: atom_id res chain seq x y z
N MET A 1 26.76 -29.97 9.09
CA MET A 1 25.31 -29.91 9.26
C MET A 1 24.67 -30.29 7.94
N PRO A 2 23.76 -31.28 7.89
CA PRO A 2 22.94 -31.55 6.70
C PRO A 2 22.13 -30.29 6.33
N TYR A 3 21.78 -30.13 5.06
CA TYR A 3 21.17 -28.91 4.52
C TYR A 3 19.77 -28.61 5.10
N ASP A 4 19.07 -29.61 5.64
CA ASP A 4 17.68 -29.51 6.11
C ASP A 4 17.52 -29.59 7.63
N ASP A 5 18.59 -29.35 8.40
CA ASP A 5 18.53 -29.36 9.87
C ASP A 5 18.37 -27.92 10.38
N PRO A 6 17.17 -27.50 10.86
CA PRO A 6 16.94 -26.14 11.31
C PRO A 6 17.79 -25.80 12.55
N ASP A 7 18.80 -24.95 12.36
CA ASP A 7 19.68 -24.46 13.42
C ASP A 7 19.04 -23.25 14.10
N ALA A 8 18.71 -23.40 15.39
CA ALA A 8 18.13 -22.33 16.20
C ALA A 8 19.06 -21.10 16.37
N THR A 9 20.34 -21.24 16.02
CA THR A 9 21.33 -20.15 16.04
C THR A 9 21.58 -19.53 14.67
N ASP A 10 20.90 -19.99 13.60
CA ASP A 10 21.06 -19.44 12.26
C ASP A 10 20.49 -18.01 12.18
N PRO A 11 21.34 -16.99 11.94
CA PRO A 11 20.90 -15.61 11.83
C PRO A 11 20.03 -15.34 10.59
N MET A 12 20.02 -16.24 9.61
CA MET A 12 19.21 -16.13 8.40
C MET A 12 17.81 -16.76 8.56
N THR A 13 17.53 -17.42 9.69
CA THR A 13 16.19 -17.94 9.98
C THR A 13 15.22 -16.79 10.23
N LEU A 14 14.09 -16.79 9.50
CA LEU A 14 13.03 -15.82 9.72
C LEU A 14 12.40 -16.01 11.11
N GLN A 15 12.55 -15.01 11.98
CA GLN A 15 11.90 -14.96 13.29
C GLN A 15 10.72 -13.99 13.24
N GLY A 16 9.50 -14.52 13.14
CA GLY A 16 8.26 -13.74 13.20
C GLY A 16 7.67 -13.73 14.60
N MET A 17 7.21 -12.57 15.08
CA MET A 17 6.39 -12.44 16.28
C MET A 17 5.05 -11.83 15.90
N VAL A 18 3.96 -12.48 16.30
CA VAL A 18 2.61 -11.90 16.17
C VAL A 18 2.33 -11.07 17.43
N LEU A 19 2.04 -9.80 17.24
CA LEU A 19 1.48 -8.95 18.28
C LEU A 19 -0.02 -8.89 18.04
N GLU A 20 -0.78 -9.58 18.88
CA GLU A 20 -2.23 -9.52 18.81
C GLU A 20 -2.69 -8.13 19.25
N THR A 21 -3.47 -7.49 18.39
CA THR A 21 -4.24 -6.30 18.73
C THR A 21 -5.70 -6.71 18.49
N GLU A 22 -6.49 -6.72 19.55
CA GLU A 22 -7.93 -7.00 19.50
C GLU A 22 -8.74 -5.74 19.14
N ASP A 23 -8.06 -4.68 18.71
CA ASP A 23 -8.69 -3.39 18.48
C ASP A 23 -9.05 -3.22 17.00
N GLU A 24 -10.35 -3.21 16.72
CA GLU A 24 -10.88 -2.86 15.39
C GLU A 24 -10.41 -1.46 14.96
N GLU A 25 -10.19 -0.54 15.91
CA GLU A 25 -9.68 0.81 15.62
C GLU A 25 -8.24 0.76 15.12
N ALA A 26 -7.37 -0.02 15.75
CA ALA A 26 -6.00 -0.20 15.27
C ALA A 26 -5.96 -0.81 13.86
N THR A 27 -6.88 -1.73 13.57
CA THR A 27 -7.02 -2.31 12.22
C THR A 27 -7.51 -1.26 11.21
N ARG A 28 -8.40 -0.37 11.63
CA ARG A 28 -8.89 0.75 10.82
C ARG A 28 -7.78 1.74 10.49
N GLU A 29 -7.01 2.18 11.49
CA GLU A 29 -5.86 3.09 11.30
C GLU A 29 -4.83 2.49 10.35
N MET A 30 -4.54 1.19 10.49
CA MET A 30 -3.66 0.48 9.57
C MET A 30 -4.21 0.45 8.13
N ALA A 31 -5.51 0.21 7.96
CA ALA A 31 -6.16 0.22 6.66
C ALA A 31 -6.08 1.62 6.00
N GLU A 32 -6.32 2.68 6.76
CA GLU A 32 -6.18 4.07 6.30
C GLU A 32 -4.75 4.36 5.84
N CYS A 33 -3.75 3.92 6.60
CA CYS A 33 -2.34 4.07 6.22
C CYS A 33 -2.02 3.39 4.88
N PHE A 34 -2.45 2.14 4.67
CA PHE A 34 -2.27 1.47 3.37
C PHE A 34 -2.93 2.24 2.23
N ILE A 35 -4.18 2.68 2.43
CA ILE A 35 -4.93 3.41 1.42
C ILE A 35 -4.22 4.71 1.06
N GLU A 36 -3.77 5.48 2.06
CA GLU A 36 -3.03 6.72 1.85
C GLU A 36 -1.75 6.46 1.03
N GLU A 37 -0.91 5.52 1.46
CA GLU A 37 0.39 5.27 0.83
C GLU A 37 0.26 4.85 -0.64
N TYR A 38 -0.69 3.97 -0.96
CA TYR A 38 -0.91 3.56 -2.35
C TYR A 38 -1.58 4.66 -3.18
N SER A 39 -2.49 5.44 -2.60
CA SER A 39 -3.08 6.60 -3.27
C SER A 39 -2.01 7.66 -3.60
N ARG A 40 -1.08 7.92 -2.67
CA ARG A 40 0.09 8.80 -2.87
C ARG A 40 1.03 8.31 -3.95
N SER A 41 1.16 6.99 -4.08
CA SER A 41 1.93 6.34 -5.13
C SER A 41 1.25 6.34 -6.50
N GLY A 42 0.07 6.96 -6.63
CA GLY A 42 -0.67 7.09 -7.89
C GLY A 42 -1.53 5.88 -8.24
N PHE A 43 -1.87 5.04 -7.27
CA PHE A 43 -2.76 3.90 -7.52
C PHE A 43 -4.21 4.39 -7.55
N GLU A 44 -4.92 4.02 -8.62
CA GLU A 44 -6.36 4.28 -8.73
C GLU A 44 -7.14 3.52 -7.65
N PRO A 45 -8.29 4.05 -7.18
CA PRO A 45 -9.11 3.44 -6.13
C PRO A 45 -9.43 1.96 -6.34
N GLY A 46 -9.71 1.56 -7.59
CA GLY A 46 -9.98 0.16 -7.93
C GLY A 46 -8.77 -0.76 -7.75
N ARG A 47 -7.57 -0.25 -8.01
CA ARG A 47 -6.31 -0.99 -7.79
C ARG A 47 -5.99 -1.09 -6.31
N VAL A 48 -6.26 -0.05 -5.52
CA VAL A 48 -6.13 -0.13 -4.06
C VAL A 48 -7.10 -1.20 -3.53
N MET A 49 -8.36 -1.19 -3.97
CA MET A 49 -9.35 -2.18 -3.55
C MET A 49 -8.93 -3.64 -3.85
N SER A 50 -8.33 -3.90 -5.01
CA SER A 50 -7.92 -5.27 -5.37
C SER A 50 -6.81 -5.81 -4.47
N MET A 51 -5.99 -4.94 -3.87
CA MET A 51 -4.97 -5.33 -2.89
C MET A 51 -5.62 -5.85 -1.61
N PHE A 52 -6.65 -5.17 -1.11
CA PHE A 52 -7.43 -5.61 0.06
C PHE A 52 -8.15 -6.96 -0.18
N GLN A 53 -8.51 -7.27 -1.43
CA GLN A 53 -9.16 -8.54 -1.78
C GLN A 53 -8.18 -9.71 -1.96
N SER A 54 -6.89 -9.44 -2.12
CA SER A 54 -5.89 -10.43 -2.53
C SER A 54 -5.09 -10.95 -1.32
N PRO A 55 -5.08 -12.27 -1.04
CA PRO A 55 -4.37 -12.85 0.12
C PRO A 55 -2.85 -12.63 0.13
N GLU A 56 -2.25 -12.39 -1.04
CA GLU A 56 -0.84 -12.04 -1.22
C GLU A 56 -0.45 -10.78 -0.44
N TYR A 57 -1.41 -9.86 -0.21
CA TYR A 57 -1.23 -8.66 0.58
C TYR A 57 -1.77 -8.88 1.99
N VAL A 58 -0.99 -9.59 2.80
CA VAL A 58 -1.41 -10.07 4.13
C VAL A 58 -2.03 -8.97 5.01
N GLY A 59 -1.40 -7.81 5.12
CA GLY A 59 -1.91 -6.68 5.92
C GLY A 59 -3.24 -6.12 5.41
N PRO A 60 -3.32 -5.63 4.16
CA PRO A 60 -4.58 -5.19 3.55
C PRO A 60 -5.67 -6.26 3.59
N HIS A 61 -5.33 -7.52 3.32
CA HIS A 61 -6.28 -8.61 3.32
C HIS A 61 -6.81 -8.92 4.72
N LEU A 62 -5.95 -8.87 5.74
CA LEU A 62 -6.39 -8.98 7.13
C LEU A 62 -7.38 -7.87 7.48
N ALA A 63 -7.07 -6.61 7.16
CA ALA A 63 -7.97 -5.49 7.41
C ALA A 63 -9.31 -5.65 6.67
N TYR A 64 -9.30 -6.17 5.44
CA TYR A 64 -10.51 -6.49 4.69
C TYR A 64 -11.36 -7.57 5.36
N ARG A 65 -10.74 -8.61 5.92
CA ARG A 65 -11.43 -9.70 6.63
C ARG A 65 -12.00 -9.24 7.97
N THR A 66 -11.31 -8.34 8.67
CA THR A 66 -11.74 -7.81 9.97
C THR A 66 -12.83 -6.75 9.83
N LEU A 67 -12.62 -5.72 9.01
CA LEU A 67 -13.51 -4.56 8.90
C LEU A 67 -14.64 -4.75 7.87
N GLY A 68 -14.42 -5.63 6.89
CA GLY A 68 -15.36 -5.91 5.82
C GLY A 68 -15.29 -4.93 4.64
N GLU A 69 -15.79 -5.40 3.49
CA GLU A 69 -15.70 -4.71 2.21
C GLU A 69 -16.27 -3.28 2.22
N ARG A 70 -17.43 -3.09 2.87
CA ARG A 70 -18.11 -1.79 2.91
C ARG A 70 -17.23 -0.72 3.54
N VAL A 71 -16.62 -1.04 4.69
CA VAL A 71 -15.75 -0.10 5.42
C VAL A 71 -14.53 0.26 4.57
N ILE A 72 -13.88 -0.73 3.95
CA ILE A 72 -12.72 -0.48 3.08
C ILE A 72 -13.09 0.44 1.90
N ARG A 73 -14.25 0.24 1.27
CA ARG A 73 -14.73 1.11 0.19
C ARG A 73 -14.98 2.54 0.66
N GLU A 74 -15.57 2.71 1.83
CA GLU A 74 -15.79 4.03 2.45
C GLU A 74 -14.46 4.74 2.73
N LEU A 75 -13.46 4.03 3.26
CA LEU A 75 -12.12 4.57 3.49
C LEU A 75 -11.45 4.97 2.17
N ILE A 76 -11.43 4.11 1.15
CA ILE A 76 -10.85 4.44 -0.15
C ILE A 76 -11.51 5.68 -0.76
N ALA A 77 -12.84 5.80 -0.67
CA ALA A 77 -13.57 6.95 -1.17
C ALA A 77 -13.25 8.25 -0.39
N ALA A 78 -12.96 8.16 0.90
CA ALA A 78 -12.57 9.31 1.71
C ALA A 78 -11.20 9.88 1.30
N TRP A 79 -10.26 8.99 0.92
CA TRP A 79 -8.89 9.37 0.57
C TRP A 79 -8.66 9.72 -0.90
N ALA A 80 -9.46 9.16 -1.82
CA ALA A 80 -9.29 9.37 -3.26
C ALA A 80 -9.29 10.86 -3.70
N PRO A 81 -10.17 11.76 -3.19
CA PRO A 81 -10.19 13.17 -3.60
C PRO A 81 -8.93 13.94 -3.22
N MET A 82 -8.24 13.55 -2.15
CA MET A 82 -7.07 14.26 -1.64
C MET A 82 -5.84 14.09 -2.55
N TRP A 83 -5.79 12.99 -3.31
CA TRP A 83 -4.60 12.60 -4.08
C TRP A 83 -4.83 12.45 -5.58
N ALA A 84 -6.10 12.42 -6.04
CA ALA A 84 -6.46 12.37 -7.46
C ALA A 84 -5.85 13.50 -8.32
N ALA A 85 -5.58 14.68 -7.72
CA ALA A 85 -5.04 15.84 -8.44
C ALA A 85 -3.51 15.83 -8.61
N ARG A 86 -2.77 14.99 -7.88
CA ARG A 86 -1.28 15.02 -7.88
C ARG A 86 -0.62 14.06 -8.87
N GLY A 87 -1.39 13.13 -9.46
CA GLY A 87 -0.87 12.10 -10.38
C GLY A 87 -0.69 12.53 -11.83
N THR A 88 -1.25 13.65 -12.27
CA THR A 88 -1.13 14.11 -13.66
C THR A 88 0.06 15.04 -13.86
N VAL A 89 1.27 14.56 -13.58
CA VAL A 89 2.48 15.18 -14.09
C VAL A 89 2.61 14.81 -15.57
N ARG A 90 2.11 15.67 -16.46
CA ARG A 90 2.26 15.49 -17.90
C ARG A 90 3.72 15.76 -18.26
N LEU A 91 4.46 14.69 -18.55
CA LEU A 91 5.84 14.79 -19.03
C LEU A 91 5.83 15.38 -20.43
N GLU A 92 6.27 16.64 -20.57
CA GLU A 92 6.48 17.23 -21.88
C GLU A 92 7.81 16.72 -22.45
N LYS A 93 7.72 16.03 -23.59
CA LYS A 93 8.88 15.58 -24.35
C LYS A 93 9.25 16.68 -25.34
N ASP A 94 10.45 17.24 -25.20
CA ASP A 94 10.92 18.31 -26.10
C ASP A 94 11.22 17.70 -27.48
N ALA A 95 10.37 18.02 -28.47
CA ALA A 95 10.37 17.38 -29.78
C ALA A 95 11.65 17.62 -30.60
N GLY A 96 12.49 18.58 -30.21
CA GLY A 96 13.73 18.93 -30.91
C GLY A 96 15.00 18.26 -30.37
N THR A 97 15.03 17.84 -29.10
CA THR A 97 16.26 17.36 -28.43
C THR A 97 16.10 15.98 -27.76
N GLY A 98 14.87 15.47 -27.63
CA GLY A 98 14.59 14.21 -26.94
C GLY A 98 14.70 14.31 -25.41
N ALA A 99 14.96 15.50 -24.87
CA ALA A 99 15.01 15.74 -23.44
C ALA A 99 13.61 15.66 -22.81
N VAL A 100 13.51 15.01 -21.65
CA VAL A 100 12.29 14.94 -20.84
C VAL A 100 12.36 16.08 -19.81
N ARG A 101 11.39 17.01 -19.82
CA ARG A 101 11.27 18.00 -18.76
C ARG A 101 10.36 17.48 -17.65
N LEU A 102 10.91 17.40 -16.45
CA LEU A 102 10.13 17.15 -15.24
C LEU A 102 9.56 18.51 -14.77
N PRO A 103 8.24 18.63 -14.54
CA PRO A 103 7.71 19.85 -13.94
C PRO A 103 8.19 19.93 -12.49
N VAL A 104 8.95 20.98 -12.21
CA VAL A 104 9.33 21.34 -10.86
C VAL A 104 8.11 21.99 -10.20
N LEU A 105 7.69 21.49 -9.05
CA LEU A 105 6.63 22.14 -8.27
C LEU A 105 7.09 23.56 -7.92
N PRO A 106 6.27 24.60 -8.11
CA PRO A 106 6.63 25.94 -7.67
C PRO A 106 6.78 25.93 -6.15
N SER A 107 7.91 26.48 -5.70
CA SER A 107 8.29 26.69 -4.29
C SER A 107 7.36 27.66 -3.58
#